data_AF-A0A1I6D146-F1
#
_entry.id   AF-A0A1I6D146-F1
#
_cell.length_a   1.000
_cell.length_b   1.000
_cell.length_c   1.000
_cell.angle_alpha   90.00
_cell.angle_beta   90.00
_cell.angle_gamma   90.00
#
_symmetry.space_group_name_H-M   'P 1'
#
loop_
_entity.id
_entity.type
_entity.pdbx_description
1 polymer ?
#
loop_
_entity_poly.entity_id
_entity_poly.type
_entity_poly.pdbx_seq_one_letter_code
_entity_poly.pdbx_strand_id
1 'polypeptide(L)'
;MKIPGRGQFSITTKIAAGLSLLITFLMLMMGLVMWGYLKMTVQTQHLQQVFKNFSVFWGAITTASIIAGIFLAMLISKRILNQPIKDLVTATENIAAGDVSGKVNLRHRDELGNLAASFNMMTGYLANLFRSITSYTNELVKSSQSLSLHLKSTASSSGRLIESMHQHTGKMEEQIELLQGCADLACELVDQVEQTGRALQRSAGAMAAAVDAGREPGALLGGALDDVGEIGRTLREMQTAVRAGKETLLEVERIAGLFADYLDRSRTFNFNIAVEVAKMGGANMADTLEELQKLADEGMENTREIIHKIKLAGEAASNMDEVLEKNITAAQKGQKSMEETGECWGKISNRLNREKDAVDKLMTAWAENRKQGEQLLETLDIVMSGLKKSAQTIAATGEAGHKQAELLAELEAILRKMLRVSNTLNNLCLQFKI
;
A
#
# COMPACT_ATOMS: atom_id res chain seq x y z
N MET A 1 -39.04 184.33 106.02
CA MET A 1 -38.86 184.98 104.71
C MET A 1 -38.53 183.90 103.68
N LYS A 2 -39.42 183.68 102.70
CA LYS A 2 -39.31 182.99 101.38
C LYS A 2 -39.04 181.45 101.24
N ILE A 3 -40.12 180.76 100.83
CA ILE A 3 -40.38 179.71 99.78
C ILE A 3 -39.32 179.65 98.64
N PRO A 4 -39.05 178.57 97.83
CA PRO A 4 -39.75 177.27 97.53
C PRO A 4 -38.83 176.01 97.69
N GLY A 5 -39.19 174.74 97.44
CA GLY A 5 -40.37 174.07 96.90
C GLY A 5 -40.18 172.55 96.72
N ARG A 6 -41.31 171.82 96.79
CA ARG A 6 -41.70 170.53 96.16
C ARG A 6 -40.68 169.40 95.95
N GLY A 7 -41.03 168.21 96.44
CA GLY A 7 -40.57 166.93 95.90
C GLY A 7 -40.75 165.76 96.86
N GLN A 8 -41.99 165.29 97.05
CA GLN A 8 -42.34 164.09 97.82
C GLN A 8 -41.55 162.86 97.32
N PHE A 9 -40.77 162.21 98.19
CA PHE A 9 -40.32 160.83 98.01
C PHE A 9 -40.80 160.00 99.20
N SER A 10 -41.75 159.10 98.92
CA SER A 10 -42.40 158.24 99.89
C SER A 10 -41.46 157.14 100.39
N ILE A 11 -41.58 156.84 101.67
CA ILE A 11 -40.89 155.79 102.44
C ILE A 11 -41.06 154.37 101.81
N THR A 12 -41.93 154.20 100.81
CA THR A 12 -42.16 152.94 100.10
C THR A 12 -40.99 152.46 99.23
N THR A 13 -40.10 153.34 98.76
CA THR A 13 -38.98 152.93 97.87
C THR A 13 -37.78 152.34 98.61
N LYS A 14 -37.55 152.68 99.89
CA LYS A 14 -36.49 152.05 100.70
C LYS A 14 -36.83 150.63 101.15
N ILE A 15 -38.12 150.29 101.27
CA ILE A 15 -38.58 148.94 101.65
C ILE A 15 -38.46 147.97 100.46
N ALA A 16 -38.69 148.43 99.23
CA ALA A 16 -38.57 147.61 98.02
C ALA A 16 -37.12 147.14 97.74
N ALA A 17 -36.12 147.99 97.98
CA ALA A 17 -34.71 147.64 97.79
C ALA A 17 -34.19 146.62 98.82
N GLY A 18 -34.70 146.66 100.06
CA GLY A 18 -34.39 145.66 101.08
C GLY A 18 -35.00 144.29 100.78
N LEU A 19 -36.20 144.26 100.18
CA LEU A 19 -36.89 143.01 99.84
C LEU A 19 -36.22 142.28 98.67
N SER A 20 -35.69 142.99 97.66
CA SER A 20 -35.02 142.34 96.52
C SER A 20 -33.67 141.71 96.91
N LEU A 21 -32.95 142.32 97.85
CA LEU A 21 -31.71 141.78 98.43
C LEU A 21 -31.96 140.48 99.23
N LEU A 22 -33.12 140.39 99.89
CA LEU A 22 -33.48 139.21 100.67
C LEU A 22 -33.91 138.03 99.77
N ILE A 23 -34.61 138.30 98.66
CA ILE A 23 -35.00 137.28 97.67
C ILE A 23 -33.79 136.72 96.93
N THR A 24 -32.83 137.58 96.55
CA THR A 24 -31.58 137.13 95.89
C THR A 24 -30.71 136.28 96.82
N PHE A 25 -30.64 136.62 98.12
CA PHE A 25 -29.96 135.80 99.11
C PHE A 25 -30.62 134.41 99.30
N LEU A 26 -31.95 134.36 99.30
CA LEU A 26 -32.71 133.11 99.43
C LEU A 26 -32.53 132.18 98.22
N MET A 27 -32.50 132.72 96.99
CA MET A 27 -32.22 131.92 95.79
C MET A 27 -30.81 131.31 95.80
N LEU A 28 -29.82 132.04 96.30
CA LEU A 28 -28.43 131.58 96.34
C LEU A 28 -28.23 130.45 97.37
N MET A 29 -28.90 130.54 98.52
CA MET A 29 -28.95 129.45 99.50
C MET A 29 -29.64 128.20 98.95
N MET A 30 -30.74 128.36 98.21
CA MET A 30 -31.46 127.23 97.62
C MET A 30 -30.62 126.51 96.55
N GLY A 31 -29.81 127.25 95.77
CA GLY A 31 -28.84 126.68 94.83
C GLY A 31 -27.75 125.85 95.50
N LEU A 32 -27.20 126.33 96.62
CA LEU A 32 -26.19 125.61 97.41
C LEU A 32 -26.73 124.31 98.02
N VAL A 33 -27.97 124.32 98.53
CA VAL A 33 -28.61 123.11 99.08
C VAL A 33 -28.89 122.08 97.99
N MET A 34 -29.31 122.51 96.79
CA MET A 34 -29.56 121.59 95.68
C MET A 34 -28.27 120.92 95.16
N TRP A 35 -27.16 121.67 95.12
CA TRP A 35 -25.84 121.11 94.79
C TRP A 35 -25.35 120.11 95.84
N GLY A 36 -25.67 120.35 97.12
CA GLY A 36 -25.44 119.39 98.21
C GLY A 36 -26.22 118.09 98.04
N TYR A 37 -27.50 118.16 97.67
CA TYR A 37 -28.34 116.97 97.44
C TYR A 37 -27.89 116.14 96.23
N LEU A 38 -27.43 116.79 95.15
CA LEU A 38 -26.93 116.08 93.96
C LEU A 38 -25.64 115.27 94.25
N LYS A 39 -24.83 115.71 95.22
CA LYS A 39 -23.60 115.01 95.60
C LYS A 39 -23.84 113.84 96.57
N MET A 40 -24.97 113.82 97.28
CA MET A 40 -25.27 112.78 98.27
C MET A 40 -25.87 111.50 97.68
N THR A 41 -26.35 111.51 96.43
CA THR A 41 -26.99 110.35 95.78
C THR A 41 -26.05 109.45 94.96
N VAL A 42 -24.76 109.77 94.84
CA VAL A 42 -23.78 108.95 94.08
C VAL A 42 -22.79 108.28 95.02
N GLN A 43 -23.20 107.16 95.62
CA GLN A 43 -22.36 106.30 96.46
C GLN A 43 -21.59 105.30 95.57
N THR A 44 -20.35 105.65 95.21
CA THR A 44 -19.51 104.96 94.20
C THR A 44 -18.90 103.62 94.65
N GLN A 45 -19.11 103.17 95.89
CA GLN A 45 -18.46 101.96 96.42
C GLN A 45 -19.16 100.64 96.04
N HIS A 46 -20.45 100.63 95.72
CA HIS A 46 -21.17 99.39 95.36
C HIS A 46 -20.96 98.96 93.89
N LEU A 47 -20.66 99.90 92.98
CA LEU A 47 -20.49 99.62 91.56
C LEU A 47 -19.23 98.78 91.26
N GLN A 48 -18.11 99.03 91.96
CA GLN A 48 -16.85 98.31 91.68
C GLN A 48 -16.89 96.82 92.05
N GLN A 49 -17.61 96.44 93.11
CA GLN A 49 -17.77 95.03 93.50
C GLN A 49 -18.58 94.24 92.46
N VAL A 50 -19.61 94.87 91.89
CA VAL A 50 -20.45 94.27 90.83
C VAL A 50 -19.63 94.08 89.56
N PHE A 51 -18.81 95.07 89.16
CA PHE A 51 -17.95 94.94 87.98
C PHE A 51 -16.89 93.83 88.11
N LYS A 52 -16.29 93.64 89.29
CA LYS A 52 -15.28 92.58 89.51
C LYS A 52 -15.90 91.17 89.44
N ASN A 53 -17.04 90.96 90.08
CA ASN A 53 -17.75 89.68 90.00
C ASN A 53 -18.26 89.39 88.59
N PHE A 54 -18.69 90.43 87.85
CA PHE A 54 -19.09 90.30 86.44
C PHE A 54 -17.90 89.90 85.56
N SER A 55 -16.72 90.51 85.75
CA SER A 55 -15.52 90.17 84.98
C SER A 55 -15.03 88.74 85.21
N VAL A 56 -15.03 88.25 86.46
CA VAL A 56 -14.64 86.86 86.78
C VAL A 56 -15.64 85.86 86.21
N PHE A 57 -16.94 86.17 86.25
CA PHE A 57 -17.98 85.32 85.67
C PHE A 57 -17.86 85.18 84.14
N TRP A 58 -17.64 86.28 83.42
CA TRP A 58 -17.42 86.26 81.97
C TRP A 58 -16.07 85.62 81.58
N GLY A 59 -15.02 85.80 82.40
CA GLY A 59 -13.73 85.12 82.24
C GLY A 59 -13.84 83.59 82.39
N ALA A 60 -14.64 83.12 83.35
CA ALA A 60 -14.91 81.70 83.53
C ALA A 60 -15.72 81.12 82.35
N ILE A 61 -16.73 81.84 81.84
CA ILE A 61 -17.51 81.40 80.67
C ILE A 61 -16.64 81.32 79.42
N THR A 62 -15.84 82.34 79.13
CA THR A 62 -14.94 82.34 77.96
C THR A 62 -13.93 81.20 78.04
N THR A 63 -13.34 80.97 79.21
CA THR A 63 -12.41 79.84 79.42
C THR A 63 -13.12 78.49 79.27
N ALA A 64 -14.33 78.34 79.80
CA ALA A 64 -15.13 77.13 79.65
C ALA A 64 -15.54 76.88 78.18
N SER A 65 -15.88 77.92 77.42
CA SER A 65 -16.17 77.82 75.98
C SER A 65 -14.95 77.42 75.16
N ILE A 66 -13.76 77.91 75.51
CA ILE A 66 -12.50 77.50 74.86
C ILE A 66 -12.22 76.03 75.15
N ILE A 67 -12.34 75.60 76.41
CA ILE A 67 -12.13 74.18 76.80
C ILE A 67 -13.16 73.28 76.10
N ALA A 68 -14.43 73.69 76.08
CA ALA A 68 -15.48 72.96 75.37
C ALA A 68 -15.23 72.89 73.85
N GLY A 69 -14.76 73.98 73.23
CA GLY A 69 -14.40 74.03 71.82
C GLY A 69 -13.22 73.12 71.48
N ILE A 70 -12.17 73.12 72.31
CA ILE A 70 -11.02 72.22 72.16
C ILE A 70 -11.46 70.76 72.33
N PHE A 71 -12.28 70.46 73.35
CA PHE A 71 -12.78 69.11 73.59
C PHE A 71 -13.67 68.61 72.43
N LEU A 72 -14.53 69.47 71.90
CA LEU A 72 -15.37 69.18 70.74
C LEU A 72 -14.52 68.98 69.47
N ALA A 73 -13.50 69.81 69.25
CA ALA A 73 -12.56 69.67 68.15
C ALA A 73 -11.76 68.35 68.24
N MET A 74 -11.33 67.94 69.45
CA MET A 74 -10.68 66.65 69.67
C MET A 74 -11.62 65.47 69.38
N LEU A 75 -12.88 65.53 69.82
CA LEU A 75 -13.88 64.50 69.54
C LEU A 75 -14.18 64.37 68.05
N ILE A 76 -14.33 65.51 67.37
CA ILE A 76 -14.57 65.58 65.92
C ILE A 76 -13.34 65.05 65.16
N SER A 77 -12.14 65.53 65.47
CA SER A 77 -10.90 65.08 64.82
C SER A 77 -10.64 63.58 65.03
N LYS A 78 -10.85 63.08 66.26
CA LYS A 78 -10.66 61.66 66.57
C LYS A 78 -11.65 60.76 65.82
N ARG A 79 -12.92 61.15 65.73
CA ARG A 79 -14.01 60.29 65.21
C ARG A 79 -14.26 60.45 63.71
N ILE A 80 -14.05 61.64 63.15
CA ILE A 80 -14.33 61.96 61.75
C ILE A 80 -13.07 61.84 60.88
N LEU A 81 -11.88 62.16 61.40
CA LEU A 81 -10.62 62.10 60.62
C LEU A 81 -9.76 60.89 60.97
N ASN A 82 -9.38 60.73 62.25
CA ASN A 82 -8.39 59.72 62.62
C ASN A 82 -8.89 58.28 62.50
N GLN A 83 -10.14 57.99 62.88
CA GLN A 83 -10.66 56.63 62.83
C GLN A 83 -10.80 56.11 61.38
N PRO A 84 -11.41 56.84 60.43
CA PRO A 84 -11.48 56.41 59.03
C PRO A 84 -10.12 56.25 58.36
N ILE A 85 -9.16 57.13 58.66
CA ILE A 85 -7.79 57.02 58.16
C ILE A 85 -7.12 55.77 58.73
N LYS A 86 -7.27 55.49 60.03
CA LYS A 86 -6.71 54.30 60.66
C LYS A 86 -7.32 53.01 60.09
N ASP A 87 -8.62 53.01 59.81
CA ASP A 87 -9.29 51.87 59.20
C ASP A 87 -8.80 51.62 57.76
N LEU A 88 -8.57 52.70 56.98
CA LEU A 88 -7.92 52.63 55.66
C LEU A 88 -6.47 52.12 55.74
N VAL A 89 -5.68 52.61 56.70
CA VAL A 89 -4.30 52.16 56.92
C VAL A 89 -4.29 50.68 57.27
N THR A 90 -5.11 50.26 58.22
CA THR A 90 -5.21 48.85 58.63
C THR A 90 -5.66 47.96 57.46
N ALA A 91 -6.64 48.41 56.67
CA ALA A 91 -7.07 47.67 55.48
C ALA A 91 -5.97 47.60 54.40
N THR A 92 -5.17 48.66 54.25
CA THR A 92 -4.03 48.68 53.32
C THR A 92 -2.89 47.78 53.81
N GLU A 93 -2.62 47.74 55.12
CA GLU A 93 -1.68 46.80 55.74
C GLU A 93 -2.13 45.35 55.55
N ASN A 94 -3.43 45.08 55.65
CA ASN A 94 -3.99 43.75 55.36
C ASN A 94 -3.76 43.33 53.89
N ILE A 95 -3.96 44.24 52.93
CA ILE A 95 -3.63 43.98 51.51
C ILE A 95 -2.14 43.71 51.34
N ALA A 96 -1.28 44.50 51.99
CA ALA A 96 0.18 44.32 51.93
C ALA A 96 0.61 42.96 52.54
N ALA A 97 -0.14 42.46 53.52
CA ALA A 97 0.02 41.13 54.09
C ALA A 97 -0.65 40.01 53.25
N GLY A 98 -1.29 40.36 52.13
CA GLY A 98 -1.91 39.42 51.20
C GLY A 98 -3.43 39.22 51.36
N ASP A 99 -4.09 39.84 52.33
CA ASP A 99 -5.54 39.75 52.51
C ASP A 99 -6.26 40.85 51.73
N VAL A 100 -6.79 40.49 50.56
CA VAL A 100 -7.57 41.37 49.67
C VAL A 100 -9.09 41.22 49.85
N SER A 101 -9.53 40.42 50.83
CA SER A 101 -10.95 40.19 51.12
C SER A 101 -11.62 41.35 51.87
N GLY A 102 -10.80 42.22 52.48
CA GLY A 102 -11.23 43.35 53.29
C GLY A 102 -11.92 44.46 52.49
N LYS A 103 -13.02 45.00 53.03
CA LYS A 103 -13.70 46.19 52.51
C LYS A 103 -13.71 47.30 53.55
N VAL A 104 -13.45 48.52 53.10
CA VAL A 104 -13.52 49.71 53.94
C VAL A 104 -14.89 50.36 53.74
N ASN A 105 -15.77 50.21 54.72
CA ASN A 105 -17.12 50.80 54.70
C ASN A 105 -17.13 52.17 55.38
N LEU A 106 -16.81 53.22 54.62
CA LEU A 106 -16.95 54.61 55.07
C LEU A 106 -18.21 55.24 54.45
N ARG A 107 -19.13 55.71 55.30
CA ARG A 107 -20.31 56.48 54.89
C ARG A 107 -20.04 57.99 54.99
N HIS A 108 -18.97 58.44 54.35
CA HIS A 108 -18.63 59.87 54.25
C HIS A 108 -18.92 60.38 52.83
N ARG A 109 -19.34 61.65 52.70
CA ARG A 109 -19.61 62.31 51.41
C ARG A 109 -18.48 63.26 50.98
N ASP A 110 -17.30 63.07 51.55
CA ASP A 110 -16.10 63.88 51.38
C ASP A 110 -14.99 63.07 50.69
N GLU A 111 -13.78 63.63 50.67
CA GLU A 111 -12.59 63.02 50.07
C GLU A 111 -12.24 61.65 50.67
N LEU A 112 -12.55 61.42 51.95
CA LEU A 112 -12.31 60.12 52.62
C LEU A 112 -13.30 59.06 52.13
N GLY A 113 -14.56 59.45 51.86
CA GLY A 113 -15.55 58.60 51.23
C GLY A 113 -15.13 58.18 49.81
N ASN A 114 -14.65 59.13 49.00
CA ASN A 114 -14.12 58.85 47.66
C ASN A 114 -12.87 57.95 47.72
N LEU A 115 -11.96 58.20 48.66
CA LEU A 115 -10.77 57.38 48.85
C LEU A 115 -11.11 55.92 49.22
N ALA A 116 -12.07 55.70 50.13
CA ALA A 116 -12.55 54.35 50.44
C ALA A 116 -13.23 53.67 49.25
N ALA A 117 -13.99 54.41 48.43
CA ALA A 117 -14.58 53.87 47.21
C ALA A 117 -13.50 53.43 46.20
N SER A 118 -12.49 54.28 45.94
CA SER A 118 -11.34 53.94 45.09
C SER A 118 -10.53 52.77 45.64
N PHE A 119 -10.32 52.72 46.95
CA PHE A 119 -9.67 51.59 47.64
C PHE A 119 -10.43 50.27 47.42
N ASN A 120 -11.74 50.27 47.63
CA ASN A 120 -12.58 49.09 47.43
C ASN A 120 -12.63 48.64 45.96
N MET A 121 -12.56 49.57 45.00
CA MET A 121 -12.39 49.21 43.59
C MET A 121 -11.04 48.53 43.35
N MET A 122 -9.94 49.10 43.88
CA MET A 122 -8.60 48.51 43.76
C MET A 122 -8.55 47.11 44.37
N THR A 123 -9.09 46.89 45.56
CA THR A 123 -9.15 45.54 46.16
C THR A 123 -10.01 44.58 45.34
N GLY A 124 -11.15 45.04 44.81
CA GLY A 124 -11.97 44.24 43.90
C GLY A 124 -11.23 43.82 42.63
N TYR A 125 -10.46 44.73 42.02
CA TYR A 125 -9.61 44.42 40.87
C TYR A 125 -8.49 43.44 41.22
N LEU A 126 -7.80 43.62 42.36
CA LEU A 126 -6.76 42.70 42.83
C LEU A 126 -7.32 41.30 43.11
N ALA A 127 -8.46 41.21 43.81
CA ALA A 127 -9.13 39.95 44.10
C ALA A 127 -9.52 39.19 42.81
N ASN A 128 -10.08 39.90 41.83
CA ASN A 128 -10.41 39.32 40.53
C ASN A 128 -9.15 38.88 39.77
N LEU A 129 -8.09 39.70 39.76
CA LEU A 129 -6.82 39.39 39.12
C LEU A 129 -6.20 38.12 39.71
N PHE A 130 -6.13 37.99 41.04
CA PHE A 130 -5.65 36.77 41.69
C PHE A 130 -6.53 35.56 41.40
N ARG A 131 -7.86 35.70 41.41
CA ARG A 131 -8.78 34.62 41.04
C ARG A 131 -8.57 34.16 39.58
N SER A 132 -8.37 35.08 38.65
CA SER A 132 -8.05 34.79 37.26
C SER A 132 -6.69 34.09 37.12
N ILE A 133 -5.65 34.55 37.81
CA ILE A 133 -4.33 33.88 37.79
C ILE A 133 -4.44 32.46 38.34
N THR A 134 -5.13 32.25 39.47
CA THR A 134 -5.35 30.90 40.04
C THR A 134 -6.13 30.00 39.09
N SER A 135 -7.13 30.53 38.36
CA SER A 135 -7.87 29.77 37.36
C SER A 135 -6.97 29.37 36.18
N TYR A 136 -6.25 30.32 35.59
CA TYR A 136 -5.38 30.05 34.44
C TYR A 136 -4.18 29.16 34.79
N THR A 137 -3.62 29.29 35.99
CA THR A 137 -2.53 28.40 36.45
C THR A 137 -3.03 26.97 36.67
N ASN A 138 -4.21 26.77 37.24
CA ASN A 138 -4.82 25.44 37.36
C ASN A 138 -5.13 24.81 36.00
N GLU A 139 -5.66 25.59 35.05
CA GLU A 139 -5.88 25.13 33.69
C GLU A 139 -4.56 24.76 33.00
N LEU A 140 -3.51 25.56 33.17
CA LEU A 140 -2.16 25.29 32.66
C LEU A 140 -1.56 24.03 33.26
N VAL A 141 -1.75 23.76 34.56
CA VAL A 141 -1.32 22.51 35.22
C VAL A 141 -2.04 21.31 34.61
N LYS A 142 -3.37 21.37 34.46
CA LYS A 142 -4.17 20.28 33.87
C LYS A 142 -3.75 20.00 32.42
N SER A 143 -3.61 21.05 31.61
CA SER A 143 -3.17 20.94 30.22
C SER A 143 -1.75 20.37 30.11
N SER A 144 -0.84 20.79 31.00
CA SER A 144 0.53 20.26 31.04
C SER A 144 0.58 18.79 31.47
N GLN A 145 -0.24 18.38 32.44
CA GLN A 145 -0.36 16.97 32.85
C GLN A 145 -0.91 16.10 31.71
N SER A 146 -1.94 16.57 31.01
CA SER A 146 -2.51 15.91 29.83
C SER A 146 -1.46 15.77 28.73
N LEU A 147 -0.74 16.86 28.41
CA LEU A 147 0.30 16.85 27.38
C LEU A 147 1.46 15.91 27.76
N SER A 148 1.83 15.82 29.04
CA SER A 148 2.84 14.87 29.54
C SER A 148 2.43 13.41 29.31
N LEU A 149 1.16 13.07 29.56
CA LEU A 149 0.62 11.73 29.25
C LEU A 149 0.67 11.46 27.74
N HIS A 150 0.30 12.43 26.90
CA HIS A 150 0.38 12.31 25.45
C HIS A 150 1.83 12.15 24.97
N LEU A 151 2.79 12.92 25.50
CA LEU A 151 4.21 12.77 25.15
C LEU A 151 4.74 11.39 25.52
N LYS A 152 4.42 10.87 26.71
CA LYS A 152 4.86 9.53 27.13
C LYS A 152 4.30 8.44 26.22
N SER A 153 3.03 8.56 25.82
CA SER A 153 2.40 7.64 24.86
C SER A 153 3.07 7.72 23.49
N THR A 154 3.30 8.94 22.97
CA THR A 154 3.97 9.16 21.67
C THR A 154 5.41 8.67 21.69
N ALA A 155 6.15 8.87 22.79
CA ALA A 155 7.52 8.39 22.96
C ALA A 155 7.58 6.86 22.95
N SER A 156 6.67 6.20 23.66
CA SER A 156 6.53 4.73 23.61
C SER A 156 6.20 4.25 22.20
N SER A 157 5.28 4.92 21.50
CA SER A 157 4.96 4.58 20.11
C SER A 157 6.13 4.78 19.15
N SER A 158 6.91 5.86 19.34
CA SER A 158 8.12 6.13 18.57
C SER A 158 9.21 5.07 18.83
N GLY A 159 9.40 4.65 20.08
CA GLY A 159 10.31 3.55 20.42
C GLY A 159 9.92 2.23 19.75
N ARG A 160 8.63 1.87 19.77
CA ARG A 160 8.13 0.68 19.04
C ARG A 160 8.29 0.80 17.52
N LEU A 161 8.15 2.00 16.97
CA LEU A 161 8.38 2.25 15.54
C LEU A 161 9.84 1.99 15.18
N ILE A 162 10.78 2.53 15.94
CA ILE A 162 12.23 2.32 15.74
C ILE A 162 12.57 0.82 15.80
N GLU A 163 12.08 0.11 16.82
CA GLU A 163 12.28 -1.33 16.95
C GLU A 163 11.73 -2.11 15.74
N SER A 164 10.51 -1.78 15.30
CA SER A 164 9.89 -2.38 14.12
C SER A 164 10.69 -2.13 12.84
N MET A 165 11.27 -0.92 12.69
CA MET A 165 12.14 -0.58 11.55
C MET A 165 13.43 -1.38 11.58
N HIS A 166 14.03 -1.61 12.75
CA HIS A 166 15.23 -2.42 12.87
C HIS A 166 14.97 -3.88 12.50
N GLN A 167 13.86 -4.45 13.02
CA GLN A 167 13.42 -5.80 12.65
C GLN A 167 13.11 -5.94 11.14
N HIS A 168 12.47 -4.93 10.54
CA HIS A 168 12.22 -4.95 9.10
C HIS A 168 13.50 -4.85 8.28
N THR A 169 14.50 -4.10 8.74
CA THR A 169 15.79 -3.98 8.05
C THR A 169 16.48 -5.34 7.97
N GLY A 170 16.59 -6.06 9.10
CA GLY A 170 17.18 -7.40 9.11
C GLY A 170 16.42 -8.39 8.21
N LYS A 171 15.08 -8.35 8.22
CA LYS A 171 14.26 -9.18 7.30
C LYS A 171 14.47 -8.80 5.83
N MET A 172 14.68 -7.53 5.53
CA MET A 172 14.93 -7.07 4.16
C MET A 172 16.29 -7.56 3.66
N GLU A 173 17.32 -7.54 4.51
CA GLU A 173 18.64 -8.10 4.19
C GLU A 173 18.55 -9.60 3.89
N GLU A 174 17.84 -10.36 4.72
CA GLU A 174 17.57 -11.79 4.49
C GLU A 174 16.81 -12.02 3.17
N GLN A 175 15.80 -11.20 2.86
CA GLN A 175 15.05 -11.29 1.60
C GLN A 175 15.91 -10.96 0.37
N ILE A 176 16.83 -10.01 0.48
CA ILE A 176 17.77 -9.67 -0.59
C ILE A 176 18.70 -10.86 -0.86
N GLU A 177 19.26 -11.48 0.19
CA GLU A 177 20.12 -12.66 0.06
C GLU A 177 19.37 -13.84 -0.58
N LEU A 178 18.14 -14.11 -0.12
CA LEU A 178 17.30 -15.16 -0.70
C LEU A 178 16.99 -14.91 -2.18
N LEU A 179 16.65 -13.67 -2.57
CA LEU A 179 16.37 -13.35 -3.96
C LEU A 179 17.61 -13.39 -4.84
N GLN A 180 18.77 -13.07 -4.30
CA GLN A 180 20.02 -13.21 -5.03
C GLN A 180 20.31 -14.69 -5.31
N GLY A 181 20.08 -15.57 -4.33
CA GLY A 181 20.12 -17.03 -4.56
C GLY A 181 19.08 -17.50 -5.60
N CYS A 182 17.87 -16.94 -5.59
CA CYS A 182 16.87 -17.22 -6.64
C CYS A 182 17.32 -16.75 -8.02
N ALA A 183 18.01 -15.61 -8.11
CA ALA A 183 18.54 -15.09 -9.37
C ALA A 183 19.67 -15.96 -9.92
N ASP A 184 20.57 -16.43 -9.07
CA ASP A 184 21.63 -17.37 -9.46
C ASP A 184 21.03 -18.68 -10.00
N LEU A 185 20.03 -19.24 -9.30
CA LEU A 185 19.32 -20.44 -9.74
C LEU A 185 18.56 -20.22 -11.06
N ALA A 186 17.96 -19.05 -11.25
CA ALA A 186 17.28 -18.70 -12.48
C ALA A 186 18.25 -18.57 -13.66
N CYS A 187 19.45 -18.01 -13.44
CA CYS A 187 20.51 -17.97 -14.44
C CYS A 187 20.94 -19.39 -14.86
N GLU A 188 21.12 -20.29 -13.89
CA GLU A 188 21.46 -21.69 -14.17
C GLU A 188 20.35 -22.39 -14.96
N LEU A 189 19.08 -22.14 -14.61
CA LEU A 189 17.94 -22.67 -15.33
C LEU A 189 17.91 -22.19 -16.80
N VAL A 190 18.18 -20.91 -17.06
CA VAL A 190 18.25 -20.38 -18.42
C VAL A 190 19.35 -21.08 -19.23
N ASP A 191 20.53 -21.31 -18.65
CA ASP A 191 21.59 -22.06 -19.34
C ASP A 191 21.19 -23.52 -19.61
N GLN A 192 20.52 -24.19 -18.67
CA GLN A 192 19.99 -25.54 -18.90
C GLN A 192 18.93 -25.57 -20.00
N VAL A 193 18.06 -24.56 -20.08
CA VAL A 193 17.10 -24.41 -21.19
C VAL A 193 17.86 -24.26 -22.51
N GLU A 194 18.91 -23.44 -22.57
CA GLU A 194 19.74 -23.32 -23.77
C GLU A 194 20.41 -24.63 -24.20
N GLN A 195 20.95 -25.38 -23.24
CA GLN A 195 21.53 -26.70 -23.49
C GLN A 195 20.49 -27.68 -24.06
N THR A 196 19.28 -27.66 -23.50
CA THR A 196 18.15 -28.47 -23.96
C THR A 196 17.74 -28.10 -25.39
N GLY A 197 17.77 -26.80 -25.73
CA GLY A 197 17.53 -26.29 -27.08
C GLY A 197 18.51 -26.85 -28.10
N ARG A 198 19.82 -26.83 -27.77
CA ARG A 198 20.86 -27.42 -28.62
C ARG A 198 20.69 -28.94 -28.80
N ALA A 199 20.21 -29.64 -27.79
CA ALA A 199 19.90 -31.07 -27.89
C ALA A 199 18.68 -31.33 -28.79
N LEU A 200 17.61 -30.54 -28.63
CA LEU A 200 16.41 -30.61 -29.47
C LEU A 200 16.70 -30.30 -30.92
N GLN A 201 17.51 -29.28 -31.21
CA GLN A 201 17.91 -28.94 -32.58
C GLN A 201 18.67 -30.09 -33.26
N ARG A 202 19.56 -30.76 -32.53
CA ARG A 202 20.25 -31.97 -33.04
C ARG A 202 19.26 -33.11 -33.28
N SER A 203 18.31 -33.33 -32.38
CA SER A 203 17.26 -34.33 -32.53
C SER A 203 16.37 -34.05 -33.75
N ALA A 204 15.99 -32.79 -33.97
CA ALA A 204 15.21 -32.37 -35.12
C ALA A 204 15.94 -32.64 -36.44
N GLY A 205 17.24 -32.31 -36.50
CA GLY A 205 18.09 -32.63 -37.64
C GLY A 205 18.20 -34.14 -37.90
N ALA A 206 18.41 -34.93 -36.85
CA ALA A 206 18.47 -36.38 -36.95
C ALA A 206 17.14 -37.00 -37.42
N MET A 207 16.00 -36.50 -36.93
CA MET A 207 14.68 -36.97 -37.35
C MET A 207 14.34 -36.58 -38.79
N ALA A 208 14.70 -35.37 -39.22
CA ALA A 208 14.56 -34.97 -40.61
C ALA A 208 15.35 -35.91 -41.53
N ALA A 209 16.62 -36.19 -41.18
CA ALA A 209 17.45 -37.13 -41.92
C ALA A 209 16.88 -38.56 -41.92
N ALA A 210 16.33 -39.03 -40.80
CA ALA A 210 15.70 -40.35 -40.70
C ALA A 210 14.43 -40.46 -41.54
N VAL A 211 13.60 -39.42 -41.59
CA VAL A 211 12.41 -39.38 -42.45
C VAL A 211 12.80 -39.39 -43.93
N ASP A 212 13.83 -38.62 -44.31
CA ASP A 212 14.31 -38.59 -45.70
C ASP A 212 14.95 -39.93 -46.11
N ALA A 213 15.81 -40.50 -45.26
CA ALA A 213 16.35 -41.85 -45.46
C ALA A 213 15.26 -42.94 -45.49
N GLY A 214 14.13 -42.69 -44.82
CA GLY A 214 12.96 -43.58 -44.82
C GLY A 214 12.15 -43.57 -46.12
N ARG A 215 12.40 -42.66 -47.06
CA ARG A 215 11.65 -42.60 -48.33
C ARG A 215 12.13 -43.64 -49.33
N GLU A 216 13.43 -43.81 -49.47
CA GLU A 216 14.03 -44.71 -50.46
C GLU A 216 13.65 -46.19 -50.25
N PRO A 217 13.73 -46.77 -49.04
CA PRO A 217 13.32 -48.16 -48.84
C PRO A 217 11.84 -48.39 -49.13
N GLY A 218 10.99 -47.38 -48.90
CA GLY A 218 9.57 -47.46 -49.25
C GLY A 218 9.35 -47.55 -50.77
N ALA A 219 10.10 -46.78 -51.55
CA ALA A 219 10.07 -46.85 -53.01
C ALA A 219 10.62 -48.19 -53.53
N LEU A 220 11.72 -48.67 -52.96
CA LEU A 220 12.33 -49.96 -53.32
C LEU A 220 11.40 -51.14 -53.02
N LEU A 221 10.70 -51.13 -51.88
CA LEU A 221 9.71 -52.15 -51.54
C LEU A 221 8.52 -52.15 -52.50
N GLY A 222 8.05 -50.97 -52.91
CA GLY A 222 7.00 -50.83 -53.93
C GLY A 222 7.41 -51.46 -55.26
N GLY A 223 8.61 -51.13 -55.76
CA GLY A 223 9.15 -51.72 -56.99
C GLY A 223 9.36 -53.24 -56.89
N ALA A 224 9.90 -53.73 -55.77
CA ALA A 224 10.10 -55.16 -55.57
C ALA A 224 8.79 -55.97 -55.51
N LEU A 225 7.71 -55.36 -54.98
CA LEU A 225 6.38 -55.96 -54.98
C LEU A 225 5.84 -56.13 -56.41
N ASP A 226 6.00 -55.09 -57.24
CA ASP A 226 5.60 -55.10 -58.64
C ASP A 226 6.39 -56.15 -59.44
N ASP A 227 7.71 -56.21 -59.26
CA ASP A 227 8.60 -57.17 -59.92
C ASP A 227 8.22 -58.63 -59.62
N VAL A 228 7.96 -58.96 -58.34
CA VAL A 228 7.54 -60.32 -57.95
C VAL A 228 6.15 -60.65 -58.49
N GLY A 229 5.26 -59.66 -58.56
CA GLY A 229 3.95 -59.78 -59.21
C GLY A 229 4.08 -60.12 -60.70
N GLU A 230 4.99 -59.45 -61.41
CA GLU A 230 5.29 -59.72 -62.82
C GLU A 230 5.89 -61.11 -63.02
N ILE A 231 6.88 -61.51 -62.21
CA ILE A 231 7.46 -62.87 -62.23
C ILE A 231 6.35 -63.92 -62.08
N GLY A 232 5.45 -63.73 -61.11
CA GLY A 232 4.32 -64.63 -60.89
C GLY A 232 3.39 -64.75 -62.11
N ARG A 233 3.16 -63.64 -62.84
CA ARG A 233 2.37 -63.64 -64.08
C ARG A 233 3.08 -64.38 -65.21
N THR A 234 4.35 -64.08 -65.45
CA THR A 234 5.15 -64.73 -66.51
C THR A 234 5.28 -66.23 -66.28
N LEU A 235 5.46 -66.68 -65.03
CA LEU A 235 5.50 -68.12 -64.72
C LEU A 235 4.18 -68.84 -65.01
N ARG A 236 3.03 -68.19 -64.77
CA ARG A 236 1.70 -68.74 -65.13
C ARG A 236 1.50 -68.82 -66.64
N GLU A 237 1.97 -67.82 -67.38
CA GLU A 237 1.96 -67.83 -68.85
C GLU A 237 2.82 -68.98 -69.40
N MET A 238 4.03 -69.17 -68.86
CA MET A 238 4.90 -70.31 -69.19
C MET A 238 4.23 -71.65 -68.88
N GLN A 239 3.58 -71.79 -67.72
CA GLN A 239 2.89 -73.02 -67.34
C GLN A 239 1.76 -73.37 -68.32
N THR A 240 1.01 -72.35 -68.75
CA THR A 240 -0.05 -72.49 -69.75
C THR A 240 0.51 -72.98 -71.08
N ALA A 241 1.63 -72.39 -71.53
CA ALA A 241 2.30 -72.80 -72.77
C ALA A 241 2.85 -74.24 -72.71
N VAL A 242 3.45 -74.63 -71.57
CA VAL A 242 3.96 -76.00 -71.36
C VAL A 242 2.82 -77.03 -71.40
N ARG A 243 1.68 -76.72 -70.77
CA ARG A 243 0.50 -77.60 -70.79
C ARG A 243 -0.10 -77.74 -72.20
N ALA A 244 -0.22 -76.65 -72.94
CA ALA A 244 -0.64 -76.69 -74.35
C ALA A 244 0.35 -77.49 -75.23
N GLY A 245 1.65 -77.37 -74.96
CA GLY A 245 2.70 -78.18 -75.60
C GLY A 245 2.55 -79.67 -75.32
N LYS A 246 2.23 -80.04 -74.07
CA LYS A 246 1.97 -81.43 -73.67
C LYS A 246 0.77 -82.02 -74.40
N GLU A 247 -0.33 -81.26 -74.54
CA GLU A 247 -1.50 -81.68 -75.33
C GLU A 247 -1.13 -81.90 -76.80
N THR A 248 -0.32 -81.00 -77.37
CA THR A 248 0.16 -81.13 -78.75
C THR A 248 1.01 -82.40 -78.94
N LEU A 249 1.89 -82.71 -78.00
CA LEU A 249 2.72 -83.93 -78.05
C LEU A 249 1.88 -85.20 -78.02
N LEU A 250 0.82 -85.25 -77.20
CA LEU A 250 -0.12 -86.39 -77.17
C LEU A 250 -0.84 -86.59 -78.51
N GLU A 251 -1.21 -85.49 -79.18
CA GLU A 251 -1.84 -85.57 -80.50
C GLU A 251 -0.85 -86.05 -81.58
N VAL A 252 0.41 -85.61 -81.54
CA VAL A 252 1.46 -86.10 -82.44
C VAL A 252 1.78 -87.57 -82.17
N GLU A 253 1.80 -88.02 -80.91
CA GLU A 253 1.97 -89.43 -80.54
C GLU A 253 0.87 -90.30 -81.16
N ARG A 254 -0.38 -89.84 -81.07
CA ARG A 254 -1.54 -90.50 -81.67
C ARG A 254 -1.42 -90.62 -83.19
N ILE A 255 -0.98 -89.55 -83.87
CA ILE A 255 -0.75 -89.55 -85.32
C ILE A 255 0.39 -90.50 -85.70
N ALA A 256 1.50 -90.47 -84.96
CA ALA A 256 2.63 -91.35 -85.21
C ALA A 256 2.26 -92.83 -85.02
N GLY A 257 1.42 -93.14 -84.01
CA GLY A 257 0.86 -94.48 -83.81
C GLY A 257 0.01 -94.94 -85.00
N LEU A 258 -0.91 -94.10 -85.49
CA LEU A 258 -1.71 -94.40 -86.69
C LEU A 258 -0.84 -94.61 -87.94
N PHE A 259 0.24 -93.84 -88.07
CA PHE A 259 1.18 -93.99 -89.17
C PHE A 259 2.00 -95.28 -89.08
N ALA A 260 2.40 -95.69 -87.87
CA ALA A 260 3.04 -96.98 -87.64
C ALA A 260 2.12 -98.15 -88.04
N ASP A 261 0.84 -98.09 -87.64
CA ASP A 261 -0.18 -99.08 -88.03
C ASP A 261 -0.39 -99.12 -89.55
N TYR A 262 -0.38 -97.95 -90.21
CA TYR A 262 -0.48 -97.85 -91.66
C TYR A 262 0.71 -98.50 -92.38
N LEU A 263 1.93 -98.23 -91.92
CA LEU A 263 3.15 -98.79 -92.50
C LEU A 263 3.23 -100.31 -92.30
N ASP A 264 2.79 -100.83 -91.15
CA ASP A 264 2.73 -102.28 -90.90
C ASP A 264 1.72 -102.98 -91.83
N ARG A 265 0.56 -102.35 -92.06
CA ARG A 265 -0.44 -102.82 -93.02
C ARG A 265 0.06 -102.72 -94.46
N SER A 266 0.77 -101.65 -94.80
CA SER A 266 1.38 -101.44 -96.13
C SER A 266 2.47 -102.48 -96.41
N ARG A 267 3.33 -102.77 -95.43
CA ARG A 267 4.35 -103.82 -95.51
C ARG A 267 3.72 -105.19 -95.78
N THR A 268 2.67 -105.54 -95.04
CA THR A 268 1.92 -106.80 -95.23
C THR A 268 1.25 -106.86 -96.60
N PHE A 269 0.69 -105.74 -97.07
CA PHE A 269 0.09 -105.62 -98.39
C PHE A 269 1.13 -105.80 -99.51
N ASN A 270 2.26 -105.10 -99.43
CA ASN A 270 3.36 -105.22 -100.40
C ASN A 270 3.93 -106.63 -100.44
N PHE A 271 4.09 -107.29 -99.29
CA PHE A 271 4.51 -108.70 -99.21
C PHE A 271 3.54 -109.64 -99.92
N ASN A 272 2.23 -109.49 -99.68
CA ASN A 272 1.21 -110.31 -100.32
C ASN A 272 1.17 -110.11 -101.85
N ILE A 273 1.40 -108.88 -102.34
CA ILE A 273 1.49 -108.62 -103.79
C ILE A 273 2.81 -109.15 -104.35
N ALA A 274 3.94 -108.97 -103.66
CA ALA A 274 5.24 -109.48 -104.10
C ALA A 274 5.22 -111.00 -104.31
N VAL A 275 4.57 -111.74 -103.40
CA VAL A 275 4.32 -113.19 -103.52
C VAL A 275 3.51 -113.52 -104.79
N GLU A 276 2.52 -112.70 -105.14
CA GLU A 276 1.63 -112.95 -106.27
C GLU A 276 2.27 -112.53 -107.62
N VAL A 277 3.06 -111.46 -107.64
CA VAL A 277 3.84 -110.98 -108.80
C VAL A 277 5.00 -111.94 -109.12
N ALA A 278 5.65 -112.50 -108.10
CA ALA A 278 6.68 -113.54 -108.26
C ALA A 278 6.13 -114.81 -108.93
N LYS A 279 4.84 -115.15 -108.71
CA LYS A 279 4.16 -116.26 -109.40
C LYS A 279 3.82 -115.95 -110.87
N MET A 280 3.59 -114.68 -111.22
CA MET A 280 3.19 -114.26 -112.59
C MET A 280 4.39 -113.87 -113.48
N GLY A 281 5.63 -113.97 -112.99
CA GLY A 281 6.85 -113.76 -113.78
C GLY A 281 7.22 -112.29 -114.05
N GLY A 282 6.69 -111.33 -113.29
CA GLY A 282 6.92 -109.89 -113.48
C GLY A 282 8.11 -109.34 -112.70
N ALA A 283 9.35 -109.57 -113.15
CA ALA A 283 10.57 -109.20 -112.43
C ALA A 283 10.63 -107.71 -112.00
N ASN A 284 10.33 -106.77 -112.92
CA ASN A 284 10.41 -105.32 -112.61
C ASN A 284 9.39 -104.84 -111.55
N MET A 285 8.29 -105.58 -111.34
CA MET A 285 7.26 -105.23 -110.35
C MET A 285 7.55 -105.89 -108.98
N ALA A 286 8.30 -106.99 -108.97
CA ALA A 286 8.81 -107.58 -107.74
C ALA A 286 9.87 -106.68 -107.10
N ASP A 287 10.79 -106.13 -107.91
CA ASP A 287 11.83 -105.20 -107.45
C ASP A 287 11.22 -103.91 -106.83
N THR A 288 10.18 -103.34 -107.43
CA THR A 288 9.50 -102.16 -106.88
C THR A 288 8.70 -102.46 -105.60
N LEU A 289 8.15 -103.66 -105.44
CA LEU A 289 7.47 -104.08 -104.21
C LEU A 289 8.45 -104.40 -103.09
N GLU A 290 9.61 -104.96 -103.40
CA GLU A 290 10.72 -105.14 -102.44
C GLU A 290 11.26 -103.78 -101.98
N GLU A 291 11.41 -102.82 -102.91
CA GLU A 291 11.79 -101.44 -102.58
C GLU A 291 10.72 -100.75 -101.72
N LEU A 292 9.42 -100.94 -102.00
CA LEU A 292 8.32 -100.44 -101.17
C LEU A 292 8.25 -101.11 -99.78
N GLN A 293 8.59 -102.38 -99.67
CA GLN A 293 8.65 -103.10 -98.39
C GLN A 293 9.82 -102.59 -97.54
N LYS A 294 10.98 -102.34 -98.16
CA LYS A 294 12.13 -101.70 -97.53
C LYS A 294 11.81 -100.27 -97.08
N LEU A 295 11.13 -99.48 -97.91
CA LEU A 295 10.63 -98.14 -97.55
C LEU A 295 9.64 -98.18 -96.38
N ALA A 296 8.76 -99.18 -96.33
CA ALA A 296 7.86 -99.37 -95.20
C ALA A 296 8.61 -99.72 -93.91
N ASP A 297 9.65 -100.57 -93.99
CA ASP A 297 10.51 -100.93 -92.86
C ASP A 297 11.34 -99.75 -92.34
N GLU A 298 11.96 -98.98 -93.24
CA GLU A 298 12.66 -97.73 -92.91
C GLU A 298 11.69 -96.70 -92.33
N GLY A 299 10.47 -96.60 -92.87
CA GLY A 299 9.41 -95.75 -92.34
C GLY A 299 8.97 -96.16 -90.94
N MET A 300 8.83 -97.46 -90.66
CA MET A 300 8.42 -97.97 -89.34
C MET A 300 9.49 -97.67 -88.30
N GLU A 301 10.76 -97.86 -88.65
CA GLU A 301 11.87 -97.56 -87.75
C GLU A 301 11.96 -96.06 -87.45
N ASN A 302 11.85 -95.20 -88.47
CA ASN A 302 11.76 -93.75 -88.29
C ASN A 302 10.55 -93.35 -87.42
N THR A 303 9.40 -94.01 -87.60
CA THR A 303 8.19 -93.74 -86.80
C THR A 303 8.37 -94.16 -85.34
N ARG A 304 9.04 -95.28 -85.07
CA ARG A 304 9.41 -95.68 -83.70
C ARG A 304 10.35 -94.67 -83.06
N GLU A 305 11.33 -94.17 -83.81
CA GLU A 305 12.23 -93.12 -83.32
C GLU A 305 11.47 -91.83 -82.98
N ILE A 306 10.50 -91.44 -83.83
CA ILE A 306 9.60 -90.31 -83.57
C ILE A 306 8.78 -90.52 -82.30
N ILE A 307 8.14 -91.68 -82.12
CA ILE A 307 7.38 -92.01 -80.91
C ILE A 307 8.28 -91.95 -79.68
N HIS A 308 9.50 -92.48 -79.75
CA HIS A 308 10.46 -92.40 -78.65
C HIS A 308 10.82 -90.96 -78.30
N LYS A 309 11.09 -90.09 -79.30
CA LYS A 309 11.38 -88.66 -79.09
C LYS A 309 10.18 -87.90 -78.51
N ILE A 310 8.95 -88.21 -78.94
CA ILE A 310 7.72 -87.61 -78.40
C ILE A 310 7.56 -87.97 -76.93
N LYS A 311 7.81 -89.23 -76.56
CA LYS A 311 7.75 -89.67 -75.16
C LYS A 311 8.76 -88.93 -74.29
N LEU A 312 10.01 -88.79 -74.75
CA LEU A 312 11.03 -88.01 -74.05
C LEU A 312 10.62 -86.53 -73.91
N ALA A 313 10.05 -85.92 -74.96
CA ALA A 313 9.55 -84.55 -74.90
C ALA A 313 8.35 -84.40 -73.95
N GLY A 314 7.47 -85.41 -73.86
CA GLY A 314 6.34 -85.45 -72.93
C GLY A 314 6.78 -85.57 -71.47
N GLU A 315 7.78 -86.41 -71.19
CA GLU A 315 8.42 -86.51 -69.88
C GLU A 315 9.08 -85.18 -69.48
N ALA A 316 9.81 -84.54 -70.41
CA ALA A 316 10.39 -83.22 -70.18
C ALA A 316 9.35 -82.13 -69.90
N ALA A 317 8.23 -82.12 -70.65
CA ALA A 317 7.12 -81.18 -70.43
C ALA A 317 6.44 -81.40 -69.07
N SER A 318 6.29 -82.67 -68.64
CA SER A 318 5.72 -82.98 -67.32
C SER A 318 6.65 -82.54 -66.19
N ASN A 319 7.95 -82.74 -66.33
CA ASN A 319 8.95 -82.23 -65.37
C ASN A 319 8.94 -80.70 -65.31
N MET A 320 8.80 -80.02 -66.45
CA MET A 320 8.71 -78.56 -66.50
C MET A 320 7.43 -78.03 -65.84
N ASP A 321 6.28 -78.68 -66.00
CA ASP A 321 5.03 -78.29 -65.33
C ASP A 321 5.17 -78.37 -63.80
N GLU A 322 5.82 -79.42 -63.26
CA GLU A 322 6.10 -79.56 -61.83
C GLU A 322 7.06 -78.46 -61.31
N VAL A 323 8.11 -78.13 -62.08
CA VAL A 323 9.03 -77.04 -61.74
C VAL A 323 8.32 -75.69 -61.75
N LEU A 324 7.46 -75.43 -62.74
CA LEU A 324 6.69 -74.19 -62.83
C LEU A 324 5.68 -74.08 -61.69
N GLU A 325 5.01 -75.16 -61.30
CA GLU A 325 4.11 -75.17 -60.14
C GLU A 325 4.84 -74.81 -58.83
N LYS A 326 6.04 -75.37 -58.63
CA LYS A 326 6.92 -75.01 -57.50
C LYS A 326 7.33 -73.54 -57.55
N ASN A 327 7.73 -73.03 -58.72
CA ASN A 327 8.14 -71.64 -58.89
C ASN A 327 6.99 -70.63 -58.72
N ILE A 328 5.78 -70.95 -59.20
CA ILE A 328 4.58 -70.13 -58.97
C ILE A 328 4.28 -70.05 -57.47
N THR A 329 4.35 -71.18 -56.76
CA THR A 329 4.16 -71.23 -55.30
C THR A 329 5.23 -70.40 -54.57
N ALA A 330 6.49 -70.48 -55.02
CA ALA A 330 7.58 -69.67 -54.48
C ALA A 330 7.37 -68.17 -54.71
N ALA A 331 6.94 -67.77 -55.92
CA ALA A 331 6.61 -66.38 -56.25
C ALA A 331 5.44 -65.85 -55.41
N GLN A 332 4.37 -66.65 -55.19
CA GLN A 332 3.26 -66.27 -54.31
C GLN A 332 3.69 -66.07 -52.86
N LYS A 333 4.56 -66.96 -52.33
CA LYS A 333 5.16 -66.78 -51.00
C LYS A 333 6.03 -65.53 -50.93
N GLY A 334 6.81 -65.26 -51.97
CA GLY A 334 7.63 -64.05 -52.10
C GLY A 334 6.77 -62.79 -52.10
N GLN A 335 5.67 -62.78 -52.87
CA GLN A 335 4.72 -61.68 -52.93
C GLN A 335 4.12 -61.40 -51.53
N LYS A 336 3.58 -62.43 -50.87
CA LYS A 336 3.02 -62.29 -49.52
C LYS A 336 4.06 -61.75 -48.52
N SER A 337 5.29 -62.27 -48.56
CA SER A 337 6.37 -61.78 -47.70
C SER A 337 6.70 -60.30 -47.97
N MET A 338 6.62 -59.85 -49.22
CA MET A 338 6.86 -58.47 -49.60
C MET A 338 5.73 -57.54 -49.18
N GLU A 339 4.47 -57.99 -49.28
CA GLU A 339 3.29 -57.28 -48.76
C GLU A 339 3.41 -57.06 -47.24
N GLU A 340 3.72 -58.12 -46.48
CA GLU A 340 3.95 -58.02 -45.03
C GLU A 340 5.11 -57.07 -44.68
N THR A 341 6.18 -57.09 -45.48
CA THR A 341 7.32 -56.17 -45.32
C THR A 341 6.91 -54.72 -45.60
N GLY A 342 6.12 -54.48 -46.65
CA GLY A 342 5.57 -53.17 -46.98
C GLY A 342 4.67 -52.60 -45.88
N GLU A 343 3.80 -53.42 -45.29
CA GLU A 343 2.98 -53.02 -44.14
C GLU A 343 3.84 -52.65 -42.91
N CYS A 344 4.85 -53.46 -42.60
CA CYS A 344 5.80 -53.17 -41.54
C CYS A 344 6.55 -51.85 -41.77
N TRP A 345 6.98 -51.61 -43.01
CA TRP A 345 7.62 -50.34 -43.38
C TRP A 345 6.68 -49.14 -43.25
N GLY A 346 5.42 -49.28 -43.69
CA GLY A 346 4.41 -48.25 -43.53
C GLY A 346 4.20 -47.87 -42.06
N LYS A 347 4.23 -48.85 -41.14
CA LYS A 347 4.19 -48.59 -39.69
C LYS A 347 5.44 -47.83 -39.20
N ILE A 348 6.63 -48.16 -39.70
CA ILE A 348 7.89 -47.48 -39.33
C ILE A 348 7.87 -46.03 -39.83
N SER A 349 7.53 -45.80 -41.10
CA SER A 349 7.44 -44.47 -41.70
C SER A 349 6.44 -43.58 -40.96
N ASN A 350 5.27 -44.12 -40.60
CA ASN A 350 4.29 -43.39 -39.79
C ASN A 350 4.80 -43.05 -38.38
N ARG A 351 5.59 -43.94 -37.75
CA ARG A 351 6.23 -43.65 -36.45
C ARG A 351 7.28 -42.54 -36.57
N LEU A 352 8.13 -42.59 -37.59
CA LEU A 352 9.13 -41.55 -37.84
C LEU A 352 8.49 -40.16 -38.04
N ASN A 353 7.41 -40.08 -38.83
CA ASN A 353 6.69 -38.82 -39.01
C ASN A 353 6.07 -38.31 -37.70
N ARG A 354 5.47 -39.17 -36.88
CA ARG A 354 4.94 -38.77 -35.56
C ARG A 354 6.04 -38.31 -34.62
N GLU A 355 7.21 -38.93 -34.66
CA GLU A 355 8.34 -38.57 -33.82
C GLU A 355 8.93 -37.22 -34.24
N LYS A 356 9.02 -36.95 -35.55
CA LYS A 356 9.32 -35.61 -36.09
C LYS A 356 8.34 -34.56 -35.57
N ASP A 357 7.03 -34.80 -35.69
CA ASP A 357 6.01 -33.88 -35.20
C ASP A 357 6.12 -33.63 -33.68
N ALA A 358 6.51 -34.65 -32.91
CA ALA A 358 6.75 -34.52 -31.48
C ALA A 358 7.96 -33.63 -31.18
N VAL A 359 9.07 -33.79 -31.93
CA VAL A 359 10.25 -32.93 -31.80
C VAL A 359 9.94 -31.48 -32.17
N ASP A 360 9.15 -31.23 -33.22
CA ASP A 360 8.74 -29.87 -33.60
C ASP A 360 7.89 -29.19 -32.52
N LYS A 361 6.99 -29.94 -31.87
CA LYS A 361 6.23 -29.45 -30.70
C LYS A 361 7.14 -29.15 -29.51
N LEU A 362 8.13 -30.00 -29.23
CA LEU A 362 9.10 -29.75 -28.17
C LEU A 362 9.97 -28.52 -28.45
N MET A 363 10.34 -28.26 -29.70
CA MET A 363 11.04 -27.03 -30.10
C MET A 363 10.20 -25.77 -29.81
N THR A 364 8.88 -25.84 -30.03
CA THR A 364 7.96 -24.74 -29.74
C THR A 364 7.83 -24.51 -28.23
N ALA A 365 7.68 -25.58 -27.45
CA ALA A 365 7.63 -25.50 -25.98
C ALA A 365 8.96 -25.00 -25.38
N TRP A 366 10.09 -25.40 -25.97
CA TRP A 366 11.41 -24.90 -25.59
C TRP A 366 11.54 -23.39 -25.81
N ALA A 367 11.09 -22.87 -26.96
CA ALA A 367 11.16 -21.44 -27.25
C ALA A 367 10.34 -20.60 -26.24
N GLU A 368 9.18 -21.13 -25.82
CA GLU A 368 8.36 -20.50 -24.78
C GLU A 368 9.05 -20.56 -23.39
N ASN A 369 9.62 -21.71 -23.00
CA ASN A 369 10.38 -21.83 -21.76
C ASN A 369 11.58 -20.87 -21.71
N ARG A 370 12.28 -20.68 -22.84
CA ARG A 370 13.37 -19.71 -22.95
C ARG A 370 12.88 -18.30 -22.62
N LYS A 371 11.78 -17.88 -23.24
CA LYS A 371 11.18 -16.56 -23.00
C LYS A 371 10.75 -16.40 -21.54
N GLN A 372 10.15 -17.43 -20.94
CA GLN A 372 9.77 -17.41 -19.52
C GLN A 372 10.98 -17.28 -18.59
N GLY A 373 12.09 -17.94 -18.92
CA GLY A 373 13.35 -17.80 -18.19
C GLY A 373 13.91 -16.37 -18.23
N GLU A 374 13.90 -15.73 -19.41
CA GLU A 374 14.31 -14.33 -19.56
C GLU A 374 13.42 -13.37 -18.76
N GLN A 375 12.10 -13.58 -18.78
CA GLN A 375 11.14 -12.78 -17.99
C GLN A 375 11.29 -12.98 -16.47
N LEU A 376 11.64 -14.19 -16.03
CA LEU A 376 11.89 -14.49 -14.63
C LEU A 376 13.09 -13.70 -14.11
N LEU A 377 14.18 -13.63 -14.88
CA LEU A 377 15.36 -12.85 -14.54
C LEU A 377 15.05 -11.35 -14.45
N GLU A 378 14.29 -10.80 -15.40
CA GLU A 378 13.85 -9.40 -15.37
C GLU A 378 12.99 -9.11 -14.12
N THR A 379 12.06 -10.01 -13.80
CA THR A 379 11.18 -9.87 -12.63
C THR A 379 11.99 -9.90 -11.34
N LEU A 380 12.98 -10.79 -11.22
CA LEU A 380 13.86 -10.86 -10.06
C LEU A 380 14.67 -9.56 -9.88
N ASP A 381 15.20 -8.99 -10.95
CA ASP A 381 15.92 -7.70 -10.90
C ASP A 381 15.01 -6.55 -10.40
N ILE A 382 13.77 -6.48 -10.92
CA ILE A 382 12.77 -5.50 -10.48
C ILE A 382 12.48 -5.65 -8.98
N VAL A 383 12.29 -6.88 -8.49
CA VAL A 383 11.99 -7.14 -7.07
C VAL A 383 13.21 -6.80 -6.19
N MET A 384 14.42 -7.20 -6.58
CA MET A 384 15.66 -6.84 -5.86
C MET A 384 15.84 -5.32 -5.76
N SER A 385 15.66 -4.61 -6.86
CA SER A 385 15.71 -3.14 -6.90
C SER A 385 14.65 -2.52 -5.99
N GLY A 386 13.43 -3.07 -6.02
CA GLY A 386 12.33 -2.69 -5.13
C GLY A 386 12.67 -2.84 -3.65
N LEU A 387 13.21 -4.00 -3.24
CA LEU A 387 13.64 -4.24 -1.87
C LEU A 387 14.78 -3.32 -1.44
N LYS A 388 15.77 -3.08 -2.30
CA LYS A 388 16.86 -2.14 -2.02
C LYS A 388 16.35 -0.73 -1.75
N LYS A 389 15.39 -0.26 -2.54
CA LYS A 389 14.71 1.04 -2.32
C LYS A 389 13.89 1.04 -1.03
N SER A 390 13.23 -0.08 -0.72
CA SER A 390 12.48 -0.25 0.51
C SER A 390 13.40 -0.20 1.74
N ALA A 391 14.57 -0.84 1.69
CA ALA A 391 15.60 -0.78 2.73
C ALA A 391 16.04 0.67 3.01
N GLN A 392 16.30 1.45 1.97
CA GLN A 392 16.64 2.87 2.09
C GLN A 392 15.52 3.68 2.75
N THR A 393 14.26 3.39 2.40
CA THR A 393 13.09 4.07 2.95
C THR A 393 12.90 3.75 4.44
N ILE A 394 13.13 2.50 4.85
CA ILE A 394 13.09 2.07 6.25
C ILE A 394 14.21 2.73 7.04
N ALA A 395 15.44 2.79 6.51
CA ALA A 395 16.55 3.48 7.15
C ALA A 395 16.25 4.97 7.39
N ALA A 396 15.73 5.67 6.38
CA ALA A 396 15.34 7.08 6.50
C ALA A 396 14.19 7.28 7.51
N THR A 397 13.23 6.36 7.55
CA THR A 397 12.12 6.38 8.53
C THR A 397 12.63 6.13 9.95
N GLY A 398 13.59 5.23 10.13
CA GLY A 398 14.26 4.99 11.40
C GLY A 398 14.98 6.23 11.92
N GLU A 399 15.73 6.93 11.06
CA GLU A 399 16.38 8.20 11.41
C GLU A 399 15.37 9.28 11.82
N ALA A 400 14.27 9.41 11.08
CA ALA A 400 13.18 10.32 11.43
C ALA A 400 12.53 9.96 12.78
N GLY A 401 12.37 8.67 13.05
CA GLY A 401 11.91 8.16 14.35
C GLY A 401 12.84 8.54 15.50
N HIS A 402 14.16 8.42 15.32
CA HIS A 402 15.15 8.86 16.30
C HIS A 402 15.08 10.37 16.57
N LYS A 403 15.00 11.21 15.53
CA LYS A 403 14.83 12.67 15.68
C LYS A 403 13.52 13.01 16.41
N GLN A 404 12.45 12.28 16.14
CA GLN A 404 11.19 12.45 16.84
C GLN A 404 11.31 12.12 18.33
N ALA A 405 12.02 11.05 18.69
CA ALA A 405 12.26 10.68 20.09
C ALA A 405 13.05 11.77 20.84
N GLU A 406 14.05 12.39 20.20
CA GLU A 406 14.82 13.51 20.75
C GLU A 406 13.93 14.73 21.02
N LEU A 407 13.12 15.14 20.04
CA LEU A 407 12.16 16.26 20.20
C LEU A 407 11.15 16.02 21.32
N LEU A 408 10.69 14.77 21.50
CA LEU A 408 9.78 14.42 22.58
C LEU A 408 10.45 14.54 23.96
N ALA A 409 11.73 14.20 24.07
CA ALA A 409 12.49 14.36 25.31
C ALA A 409 12.69 15.85 25.67
N GLU A 410 12.94 16.71 24.67
CA GLU A 410 13.01 18.16 24.87
C GLU A 410 11.66 18.75 25.32
N LEU A 411 10.56 18.35 24.67
CA LEU A 411 9.22 18.78 25.06
C LEU A 411 8.86 18.36 26.48
N GLU A 412 9.27 17.17 26.90
CA GLU A 412 9.07 16.70 28.28
C GLU A 412 9.84 17.57 29.28
N ALA A 413 11.07 18.00 28.95
CA ALA A 413 11.85 18.91 29.78
C ALA A 413 11.18 20.30 29.89
N ILE A 414 10.66 20.83 28.78
CA ILE A 414 9.91 22.10 28.76
C ILE A 414 8.65 22.00 29.62
N LEU A 415 7.89 20.91 29.51
CA LEU A 415 6.69 20.67 30.32
C LEU A 415 6.99 20.58 31.82
N ARG A 416 8.07 19.90 32.19
CA ARG A 416 8.52 19.86 33.59
C ARG A 416 8.81 21.26 34.12
N LYS A 417 9.41 22.12 33.30
CA LYS A 417 9.65 23.52 33.64
C LYS A 417 8.34 24.31 33.77
N MET A 418 7.39 24.15 32.85
CA MET A 418 6.06 24.77 32.93
C MET A 418 5.33 24.36 34.20
N LEU A 419 5.22 23.06 34.50
CA LEU A 419 4.57 22.55 35.71
C LEU A 419 5.18 23.15 36.98
N ARG A 420 6.52 23.27 37.04
CA ARG A 420 7.20 23.90 38.17
C ARG A 420 6.83 25.39 38.31
N VAL A 421 6.82 26.13 37.21
CA VAL A 421 6.45 27.56 37.20
C VAL A 421 4.99 27.75 37.57
N SER A 422 4.06 26.97 37.00
CA SER A 422 2.63 27.04 37.31
C SER A 422 2.33 26.71 38.77
N ASN A 423 2.97 25.68 39.33
CA ASN A 423 2.82 25.35 40.75
C ASN A 423 3.39 26.45 41.65
N THR A 424 4.49 27.08 41.27
CA THR A 424 5.07 28.20 42.02
C THR A 424 4.14 29.42 42.00
N LEU A 425 3.58 29.76 40.84
CA LEU A 425 2.58 30.83 40.69
C LEU A 425 1.31 30.54 41.50
N ASN A 426 0.79 29.31 41.44
CA ASN A 426 -0.37 28.92 42.21
C ASN A 426 -0.11 29.02 43.72
N ASN A 427 1.06 28.59 44.19
CA ASN A 427 1.46 28.74 45.60
C ASN A 427 1.60 30.21 46.03
N LEU A 428 2.16 31.07 45.17
CA LEU A 428 2.22 32.52 45.41
C LEU A 428 0.82 33.13 45.50
N CYS A 429 -0.11 32.75 44.62
CA CYS A 429 -1.49 33.22 44.68
C CYS A 429 -2.25 32.70 45.91
N LEU A 430 -1.94 31.50 46.41
CA LEU A 430 -2.53 30.97 47.65
C LEU A 430 -2.08 31.71 48.92
N GLN A 431 -0.95 32.44 48.88
CA GLN A 431 -0.56 33.33 49.98
C GLN A 431 -1.49 34.54 50.08
N PHE A 432 -2.19 34.89 49.00
CA PHE A 432 -3.19 35.94 49.00
C PHE A 432 -4.55 35.38 49.43
N LYS A 433 -5.10 35.94 50.50
CA LYS A 433 -6.43 35.62 50.99
C LYS A 433 -7.44 36.50 50.26
N ILE A 434 -8.23 35.87 49.39
CA ILE A 434 -9.13 36.53 48.44
C ILE A 434 -10.56 36.56 48.98
#